data_AF-A0A0A0I2D7-F1
#
_entry.id   AF-A0A0A0I2D7-F1
#
_cell.length_a   1.000
_cell.length_b   1.000
_cell.length_c   1.000
_cell.angle_alpha   90.00
_cell.angle_beta   90.00
_cell.angle_gamma   90.00
#
_symmetry.space_group_name_H-M   'P 1'
#
loop_
_entity.id
_entity.type
_entity.pdbx_description
1 polymer ?
#
loop_
_entity_poly.entity_id
_entity_poly.type
_entity_poly.pdbx_seq_one_letter_code
_entity_poly.pdbx_strand_id
1 'polypeptide(L)'
;MKFNKKIIEKAHEMVKEIKIEYPEINYKAQFGLCLSYLLKNKEGNNKMKEIVFEKAGIKFMFKDLTWDDEVRDFIFKWKAIGSDDREFNDCTEDGYFGYAKVDLSNKRIFCSFKLNKKEMKGVSLPENIFKEIKSSCEEVKANFIEKFNKIVNKIVIGKKSINFSIVGCDYPHYHAWIDDTEGLKNVQAIMEEAIKRLTGETYISNSCDYIYYKIKQSISNKNGLNDKAFNLKYDKEIQQYHQFSSDIVTSFDMKLADAIKLNEYLAKEKLKEEKRKDIFLKAKETGEKQILKTWSEPCNDPNESCDVDNIVLYAMPNGEEQIERYHTW
;
A
#
# COMPACT_ATOMS: atom_id res chain seq x y z
N MET A 1 -5.54 -6.63 -31.35
CA MET A 1 -4.97 -7.56 -30.36
C MET A 1 -4.62 -8.86 -31.08
N LYS A 2 -3.33 -9.24 -31.19
CA LYS A 2 -2.96 -10.50 -31.86
C LYS A 2 -3.09 -11.64 -30.85
N PHE A 3 -4.02 -12.56 -31.09
CA PHE A 3 -4.21 -13.73 -30.24
C PHE A 3 -3.06 -14.72 -30.41
N ASN A 4 -2.50 -15.20 -29.29
CA ASN A 4 -1.48 -16.25 -29.31
C ASN A 4 -2.15 -17.60 -29.57
N LYS A 5 -1.71 -18.31 -30.61
CA LYS A 5 -2.23 -19.63 -31.02
C LYS A 5 -2.33 -20.62 -29.85
N LYS A 6 -1.34 -20.63 -28.95
CA LYS A 6 -1.33 -21.52 -27.77
C LYS A 6 -2.44 -21.22 -26.76
N ILE A 7 -2.85 -19.96 -26.62
CA ILE A 7 -3.93 -19.57 -25.70
C ILE A 7 -5.28 -20.03 -26.26
N ILE A 8 -5.46 -19.90 -27.57
CA ILE A 8 -6.65 -20.37 -28.25
C ILE A 8 -6.75 -21.91 -28.12
N GLU A 9 -5.66 -22.63 -28.35
CA GLU A 9 -5.61 -24.09 -28.19
C GLU A 9 -5.98 -24.53 -26.77
N LYS A 10 -5.38 -23.91 -25.74
CA LYS A 10 -5.69 -24.22 -24.33
C LYS A 10 -7.12 -23.85 -23.93
N ALA A 11 -7.65 -22.74 -24.47
CA ALA A 11 -9.06 -22.38 -24.26
C ALA A 11 -9.99 -23.44 -24.87
N HIS A 12 -9.65 -24.00 -26.03
CA HIS A 12 -10.44 -25.09 -26.63
C HIS A 12 -10.40 -26.37 -25.81
N GLU A 13 -9.26 -26.73 -25.20
CA GLU A 13 -9.13 -27.89 -24.31
C GLU A 13 -9.99 -27.75 -23.07
N MET A 14 -9.89 -26.61 -22.35
CA MET A 14 -10.70 -26.35 -21.16
C MET A 14 -12.21 -26.42 -21.45
N VAL A 15 -12.64 -25.92 -22.60
CA VAL A 15 -14.06 -26.00 -22.97
C VAL A 15 -14.50 -27.44 -23.24
N LYS A 16 -13.65 -28.30 -23.81
CA LYS A 16 -13.99 -29.71 -24.02
C LYS A 16 -14.21 -30.43 -22.68
N GLU A 17 -13.40 -30.13 -21.68
CA GLU A 17 -13.53 -30.69 -20.33
C GLU A 17 -14.81 -30.20 -19.65
N ILE A 18 -15.06 -28.88 -19.65
CA ILE A 18 -16.25 -28.28 -19.03
C ILE A 18 -17.53 -28.74 -19.75
N LYS A 19 -17.49 -28.99 -21.06
CA LYS A 19 -18.65 -29.47 -21.83
C LYS A 19 -19.09 -30.88 -21.43
N ILE A 20 -18.19 -31.68 -20.87
CA ILE A 20 -18.52 -33.02 -20.33
C ILE A 20 -19.34 -32.86 -19.05
N GLU A 21 -19.00 -31.90 -18.20
CA GLU A 21 -19.69 -31.65 -16.92
C GLU A 21 -20.95 -30.79 -17.07
N TYR A 22 -20.97 -29.85 -18.03
CA TYR A 22 -22.05 -28.89 -18.26
C TYR A 22 -22.43 -28.85 -19.76
N PRO A 23 -23.07 -29.91 -20.28
CA PRO A 23 -23.41 -30.03 -21.70
C PRO A 23 -24.45 -29.02 -22.19
N GLU A 24 -25.24 -28.42 -21.30
CA GLU A 24 -26.30 -27.46 -21.61
C GLU A 24 -25.78 -26.05 -21.94
N ILE A 25 -24.56 -25.69 -21.51
CA ILE A 25 -24.03 -24.34 -21.70
C ILE A 25 -23.47 -24.19 -23.12
N ASN A 26 -23.74 -23.05 -23.76
CA ASN A 26 -23.28 -22.74 -25.11
C ASN A 26 -21.74 -22.71 -25.20
N TYR A 27 -21.19 -23.47 -26.16
CA TYR A 27 -19.75 -23.57 -26.40
C TYR A 27 -19.07 -22.21 -26.58
N LYS A 28 -19.68 -21.27 -27.29
CA LYS A 28 -19.12 -19.92 -27.50
C LYS A 28 -19.04 -19.13 -26.20
N ALA A 29 -20.02 -19.30 -25.31
CA ALA A 29 -20.01 -18.66 -24.00
C ALA A 29 -18.94 -19.28 -23.10
N GLN A 30 -18.84 -20.61 -23.04
CA GLN A 30 -17.78 -21.32 -22.31
C GLN A 30 -16.39 -20.95 -22.84
N PHE A 31 -16.21 -20.90 -24.16
CA PHE A 31 -14.95 -20.51 -24.78
C PHE A 31 -14.59 -19.06 -24.49
N GLY A 32 -15.56 -18.13 -24.57
CA GLY A 32 -15.36 -16.74 -24.17
C GLY A 32 -14.93 -16.61 -22.70
N LEU A 33 -15.53 -17.40 -21.81
CA LEU A 33 -15.17 -17.45 -20.38
C LEU A 33 -13.78 -18.06 -20.16
N CYS A 34 -13.45 -19.19 -20.79
CA CYS A 34 -12.13 -19.83 -20.69
C CYS A 34 -11.04 -18.94 -21.28
N LEU A 35 -11.30 -18.29 -22.40
CA LEU A 35 -10.38 -17.34 -23.01
C LEU A 35 -10.20 -16.11 -22.13
N SER A 36 -11.28 -15.54 -21.57
CA SER A 36 -11.20 -14.44 -20.60
C SER A 36 -10.44 -14.86 -19.35
N TYR A 37 -10.67 -16.06 -18.83
CA TYR A 37 -9.95 -16.66 -17.71
C TYR A 37 -8.46 -16.83 -18.02
N LEU A 38 -8.09 -17.37 -19.18
CA LEU A 38 -6.69 -17.54 -19.57
C LEU A 38 -5.99 -16.19 -19.86
N LEU A 39 -6.74 -15.20 -20.35
CA LEU A 39 -6.24 -13.84 -20.55
C LEU A 39 -6.11 -13.07 -19.23
N LYS A 40 -7.00 -13.29 -18.25
CA LYS A 40 -6.95 -12.71 -16.90
C LYS A 40 -5.92 -13.41 -16.00
N ASN A 41 -5.88 -14.74 -16.00
CA ASN A 41 -4.93 -15.54 -15.22
C ASN A 41 -3.53 -15.66 -15.84
N LYS A 42 -3.27 -14.90 -16.90
CA LYS A 42 -1.90 -14.48 -17.22
C LYS A 42 -1.28 -13.57 -16.14
N GLU A 43 -2.03 -13.17 -15.12
CA GLU A 43 -1.51 -12.59 -13.88
C GLU A 43 -0.53 -13.49 -13.09
N GLY A 44 -0.27 -14.73 -13.53
CA GLY A 44 0.83 -15.56 -13.04
C GLY A 44 1.90 -15.95 -14.09
N ASN A 45 1.82 -15.45 -15.34
CA ASN A 45 2.75 -15.89 -16.40
C ASN A 45 3.00 -14.85 -17.51
N ASN A 46 2.90 -13.55 -17.22
CA ASN A 46 3.70 -12.55 -17.93
C ASN A 46 5.11 -12.52 -17.32
N LYS A 47 5.81 -13.66 -17.36
CA LYS A 47 7.26 -13.60 -17.33
C LYS A 47 7.65 -12.84 -18.59
N MET A 48 8.11 -11.60 -18.40
CA MET A 48 8.84 -10.89 -19.44
C MET A 48 9.80 -11.90 -20.06
N LYS A 49 9.80 -12.02 -21.39
CA LYS A 49 10.77 -12.87 -22.07
C LYS A 49 12.15 -12.44 -21.59
N GLU A 50 13.01 -13.42 -21.35
CA GLU A 50 14.40 -13.17 -21.02
C GLU A 50 14.99 -12.19 -22.05
N ILE A 51 15.43 -11.04 -21.57
CA ILE A 51 16.03 -10.00 -22.39
C ILE A 51 17.48 -10.36 -22.54
N VAL A 52 17.94 -10.47 -23.78
CA VAL A 52 19.32 -10.81 -24.07
C VAL A 52 19.90 -9.80 -25.04
N PHE A 53 21.05 -9.24 -24.70
CA PHE A 53 21.83 -8.42 -25.62
C PHE A 53 23.33 -8.48 -25.30
N GLU A 54 24.15 -8.16 -26.30
CA GLU A 54 25.60 -8.14 -26.16
C GLU A 54 26.14 -6.72 -26.15
N LYS A 55 27.13 -6.47 -25.29
CA LYS A 55 27.85 -5.20 -25.25
C LYS A 55 29.28 -5.43 -24.77
N ALA A 56 30.26 -4.88 -25.51
CA ALA A 56 31.68 -5.01 -25.18
C ALA A 56 32.16 -6.47 -24.99
N GLY A 57 31.62 -7.40 -25.78
CA GLY A 57 31.95 -8.82 -25.70
C GLY A 57 31.29 -9.58 -24.54
N ILE A 58 30.42 -8.93 -23.78
CA ILE A 58 29.64 -9.53 -22.68
C ILE A 58 28.21 -9.72 -23.14
N LYS A 59 27.67 -10.91 -22.91
CA LYS A 59 26.26 -11.23 -23.12
C LYS A 59 25.49 -11.05 -21.82
N PHE A 60 24.63 -10.03 -21.78
CA PHE A 60 23.75 -9.75 -20.65
C PHE A 60 22.41 -10.44 -20.85
N MET A 61 21.88 -11.02 -19.78
CA MET A 61 20.59 -11.69 -19.75
C MET A 61 19.80 -11.18 -18.55
N PHE A 62 18.56 -10.74 -18.73
CA PHE A 62 17.68 -10.24 -17.67
C PHE A 62 16.32 -10.93 -17.71
N LYS A 63 15.78 -11.36 -16.57
CA LYS A 63 14.49 -12.04 -16.47
C LYS A 63 13.76 -11.75 -15.16
N ASP A 64 12.51 -12.19 -15.08
CA ASP A 64 11.67 -12.06 -13.88
C ASP A 64 11.58 -10.60 -13.39
N LEU A 65 11.19 -9.67 -14.28
CA LEU A 65 10.95 -8.27 -13.91
C LEU A 65 9.86 -8.17 -12.84
N THR A 66 10.18 -7.56 -11.71
CA THR A 66 9.24 -7.31 -10.62
C THR A 66 9.30 -5.87 -10.15
N TRP A 67 8.20 -5.37 -9.60
CA TRP A 67 8.20 -4.17 -8.77
C TRP A 67 8.43 -4.60 -7.33
N ASP A 68 9.51 -4.11 -6.72
CA ASP A 68 9.75 -4.29 -5.29
C ASP A 68 9.21 -3.06 -4.55
N ASP A 69 8.23 -3.29 -3.68
CA ASP A 69 7.48 -2.27 -2.97
C ASP A 69 8.13 -1.80 -1.66
N GLU A 70 9.15 -2.50 -1.17
CA GLU A 70 9.98 -2.06 -0.05
C GLU A 70 10.97 -1.00 -0.53
N VAL A 71 11.69 -1.28 -1.62
CA VAL A 71 12.67 -0.32 -2.18
C VAL A 71 12.08 0.60 -3.25
N ARG A 72 10.82 0.37 -3.65
CA ARG A 72 10.07 1.16 -4.65
C ARG A 72 10.79 1.24 -6.01
N ASP A 73 11.29 0.10 -6.47
CA ASP A 73 12.08 0.00 -7.70
C ASP A 73 11.71 -1.22 -8.55
N PHE A 74 12.03 -1.13 -9.84
CA PHE A 74 11.97 -2.27 -10.75
C PHE A 74 13.25 -3.08 -10.67
N ILE A 75 13.09 -4.39 -10.46
CA ILE A 75 14.19 -5.31 -10.25
C ILE A 75 14.12 -6.45 -11.26
N PHE A 76 15.26 -6.78 -11.84
CA PHE A 76 15.48 -7.99 -12.61
C PHE A 76 16.32 -8.99 -11.84
N LYS A 77 16.13 -10.27 -12.20
CA LYS A 77 17.23 -11.22 -12.13
C LYS A 77 18.12 -11.06 -13.35
N TRP A 78 19.44 -11.17 -13.20
CA TRP A 78 20.37 -10.91 -14.28
C TRP A 78 21.53 -11.91 -14.34
N LYS A 79 22.20 -12.00 -15.49
CA LYS A 79 23.39 -12.80 -15.74
C LYS A 79 24.28 -12.09 -16.76
N ALA A 80 25.60 -12.18 -16.61
CA ALA A 80 26.56 -11.62 -17.56
C ALA A 80 27.59 -12.70 -17.96
N ILE A 81 27.44 -13.24 -19.18
CA ILE A 81 28.36 -14.25 -19.71
C ILE A 81 29.52 -13.53 -20.39
N GLY A 82 30.75 -13.89 -20.02
CA GLY A 82 31.98 -13.22 -20.48
C GLY A 82 32.55 -12.21 -19.49
N SER A 83 31.97 -12.08 -18.29
CA SER A 83 32.57 -11.34 -17.18
C SER A 83 33.64 -12.18 -16.45
N ASP A 84 34.47 -11.51 -15.65
CA ASP A 84 35.50 -12.18 -14.82
C ASP A 84 34.91 -12.89 -13.59
N ASP A 85 33.66 -12.57 -13.27
CA ASP A 85 32.92 -13.07 -12.11
C ASP A 85 32.37 -14.48 -12.38
N ARG A 86 33.27 -15.44 -12.59
CA ARG A 86 32.89 -16.86 -12.78
C ARG A 86 32.28 -17.46 -11.52
N GLU A 87 32.81 -17.11 -10.33
CA GLU A 87 32.34 -17.58 -9.02
C GLU A 87 30.91 -17.13 -8.69
N PHE A 88 30.44 -16.07 -9.33
CA PHE A 88 29.08 -15.58 -9.16
C PHE A 88 28.07 -16.48 -9.92
N ASN A 89 28.44 -17.00 -11.11
CA ASN A 89 27.52 -17.77 -11.97
C ASN A 89 27.13 -19.15 -11.41
N ASP A 90 27.83 -19.64 -10.38
CA ASP A 90 27.66 -20.96 -9.78
C ASP A 90 26.85 -20.93 -8.46
N CYS A 91 26.45 -19.74 -7.98
CA CYS A 91 25.76 -19.57 -6.70
C CYS A 91 24.23 -19.81 -6.74
N THR A 92 23.65 -19.96 -7.94
CA THR A 92 22.23 -20.29 -8.12
C THR A 92 22.09 -21.40 -9.14
N GLU A 93 21.08 -22.26 -8.99
CA GLU A 93 20.86 -23.44 -9.85
C GLU A 93 20.69 -23.07 -11.33
N ASP A 94 20.25 -21.85 -11.63
CA ASP A 94 20.11 -21.30 -12.99
C ASP A 94 21.20 -20.26 -13.37
N GLY A 95 22.10 -19.93 -12.45
CA GLY A 95 23.19 -18.96 -12.62
C GLY A 95 22.74 -17.51 -12.82
N TYR A 96 21.57 -17.13 -12.32
CA TYR A 96 21.07 -15.76 -12.28
C TYR A 96 21.27 -15.11 -10.90
N PHE A 97 21.62 -13.82 -10.89
CA PHE A 97 21.67 -12.94 -9.72
C PHE A 97 20.35 -12.21 -9.53
N GLY A 98 20.01 -11.86 -8.30
CA GLY A 98 18.92 -10.92 -8.02
C GLY A 98 19.36 -9.45 -8.09
N TYR A 99 18.40 -8.55 -7.85
CA TYR A 99 18.65 -7.13 -7.52
C TYR A 99 19.30 -6.27 -8.62
N ALA A 100 19.07 -6.57 -9.90
CA ALA A 100 19.41 -5.62 -10.98
C ALA A 100 18.35 -4.52 -11.10
N LYS A 101 18.68 -3.29 -10.70
CA LYS A 101 17.74 -2.16 -10.68
C LYS A 101 17.62 -1.48 -12.04
N VAL A 102 16.41 -1.25 -12.52
CA VAL A 102 16.16 -0.49 -13.76
C VAL A 102 16.24 1.01 -13.50
N ASP A 103 17.02 1.72 -14.31
CA ASP A 103 17.12 3.18 -14.34
C ASP A 103 16.57 3.70 -15.66
N LEU A 104 15.27 4.01 -15.65
CA LEU A 104 14.55 4.49 -16.82
C LEU A 104 15.04 5.87 -17.30
N SER A 105 15.53 6.71 -16.38
CA SER A 105 16.01 8.06 -16.67
C SER A 105 17.32 8.04 -17.44
N ASN A 106 18.25 7.17 -17.05
CA ASN A 106 19.56 7.04 -17.71
C ASN A 106 19.63 5.88 -18.70
N LYS A 107 18.49 5.27 -19.05
CA LYS A 107 18.39 4.13 -19.99
C LYS A 107 19.39 3.02 -19.68
N ARG A 108 19.51 2.61 -18.42
CA ARG A 108 20.47 1.58 -17.97
C ARG A 108 19.85 0.63 -16.96
N ILE A 109 20.52 -0.49 -16.75
CA ILE A 109 20.26 -1.38 -15.61
C ILE A 109 21.49 -1.35 -14.71
N PHE A 110 21.29 -1.12 -13.42
CA PHE A 110 22.33 -1.24 -12.41
C PHE A 110 22.53 -2.70 -12.05
N CYS A 111 23.73 -3.19 -12.29
CA CYS A 111 24.22 -4.51 -11.92
C CYS A 111 25.73 -4.38 -11.69
N SER A 112 26.24 -4.93 -10.60
CA SER A 112 27.68 -4.87 -10.30
C SER A 112 28.36 -6.13 -10.81
N PHE A 113 29.39 -5.98 -11.65
CA PHE A 113 30.20 -7.09 -12.18
C PHE A 113 31.64 -6.64 -12.46
N LYS A 114 32.57 -7.60 -12.57
CA LYS A 114 33.96 -7.36 -12.93
C LYS A 114 34.23 -7.69 -14.39
N LEU A 115 34.97 -6.81 -15.05
CA LEU A 115 35.50 -7.00 -16.39
C LEU A 115 36.95 -6.54 -16.42
N ASN A 116 37.87 -7.41 -16.86
CA ASN A 116 39.31 -7.15 -16.86
C ASN A 116 39.83 -6.66 -15.48
N LYS A 117 39.39 -7.30 -14.39
CA LYS A 117 39.66 -7.00 -12.98
C LYS A 117 39.15 -5.64 -12.49
N LYS A 118 38.34 -4.92 -13.28
CA LYS A 118 37.73 -3.64 -12.90
C LYS A 118 36.24 -3.82 -12.61
N GLU A 119 35.79 -3.15 -11.55
CA GLU A 119 34.37 -3.14 -11.19
C GLU A 119 33.58 -2.23 -12.14
N MET A 120 32.48 -2.76 -12.66
CA MET A 120 31.53 -2.09 -13.53
C MET A 120 30.21 -1.93 -12.80
N LYS A 121 29.58 -0.75 -12.93
CA LYS A 121 28.30 -0.42 -12.28
C LYS A 121 27.21 -0.18 -13.31
N GLY A 122 26.61 -1.28 -13.74
CA GLY A 122 25.49 -1.30 -14.66
C GLY A 122 25.88 -1.31 -16.13
N VAL A 123 24.84 -1.40 -16.97
CA VAL A 123 24.94 -1.49 -18.41
C VAL A 123 23.88 -0.60 -19.06
N SER A 124 24.28 0.22 -20.02
CA SER A 124 23.33 1.02 -20.81
C SER A 124 22.59 0.13 -21.80
N LEU A 125 21.32 0.44 -22.03
CA LEU A 125 20.41 -0.35 -22.84
C LEU A 125 20.41 0.12 -24.30
N PRO A 126 20.45 -0.79 -25.27
CA PRO A 126 20.10 -0.48 -26.66
C PRO A 126 18.68 0.09 -26.76
N GLU A 127 18.43 1.00 -27.71
CA GLU A 127 17.15 1.74 -27.78
C GLU A 127 15.92 0.83 -27.96
N ASN A 128 16.05 -0.26 -28.72
CA ASN A 128 14.98 -1.26 -28.88
C ASN A 128 14.69 -1.99 -27.56
N ILE A 129 15.74 -2.40 -26.83
CA ILE A 129 15.62 -3.08 -25.54
C ILE A 129 15.05 -2.13 -24.48
N PHE A 130 15.48 -0.87 -24.48
CA PHE A 130 14.96 0.15 -23.57
C PHE A 130 13.45 0.35 -23.74
N LYS A 131 12.96 0.45 -24.97
CA LYS A 131 11.51 0.58 -25.25
C LYS A 131 10.72 -0.61 -24.72
N GLU A 132 11.24 -1.83 -24.88
CA GLU A 132 10.61 -3.06 -24.38
C GLU A 132 10.58 -3.10 -22.84
N ILE A 133 11.69 -2.76 -22.19
CA ILE A 133 11.77 -2.67 -20.71
C ILE A 133 10.81 -1.62 -20.19
N LYS A 134 10.79 -0.42 -20.79
CA LYS A 134 9.91 0.66 -20.35
C LYS A 134 8.44 0.24 -20.39
N SER A 135 8.00 -0.35 -21.49
CA SER A 135 6.63 -0.87 -21.62
C SER A 135 6.32 -1.94 -20.57
N SER A 136 7.29 -2.82 -20.26
CA SER A 136 7.11 -3.87 -19.26
C SER A 136 7.06 -3.32 -17.84
N CYS A 137 7.87 -2.30 -17.54
CA CYS A 137 7.82 -1.58 -16.26
C CYS A 137 6.46 -0.92 -16.04
N GLU A 138 5.89 -0.27 -17.07
CA GLU A 138 4.56 0.33 -17.01
C GLU A 138 3.48 -0.71 -16.69
N GLU A 139 3.52 -1.87 -17.36
CA GLU A 139 2.59 -2.98 -17.12
C GLU A 139 2.74 -3.58 -15.71
N VAL A 140 3.96 -3.88 -15.28
CA VAL A 140 4.24 -4.43 -13.94
C VAL A 140 3.77 -3.48 -12.86
N LYS A 141 3.97 -2.16 -13.04
CA LYS A 141 3.49 -1.15 -12.10
C LYS A 141 1.98 -1.03 -12.08
N ALA A 142 1.32 -1.10 -13.24
CA ALA A 142 -0.14 -1.08 -13.31
C ALA A 142 -0.75 -2.28 -12.57
N ASN A 143 -0.21 -3.49 -12.80
CA ASN A 143 -0.65 -4.71 -12.10
C ASN A 143 -0.40 -4.62 -10.59
N PHE A 144 0.74 -4.06 -10.17
CA PHE A 144 1.00 -3.79 -8.76
C PHE A 144 -0.04 -2.85 -8.16
N ILE A 145 -0.33 -1.73 -8.82
CA ILE A 145 -1.32 -0.73 -8.36
C ILE A 145 -2.71 -1.36 -8.26
N GLU A 146 -3.11 -2.19 -9.22
CA GLU A 146 -4.38 -2.91 -9.19
C GLU A 146 -4.48 -3.85 -7.97
N LYS A 147 -3.46 -4.69 -7.75
CA LYS A 147 -3.39 -5.60 -6.60
C LYS A 147 -3.40 -4.85 -5.27
N PHE A 148 -2.59 -3.80 -5.17
CA PHE A 148 -2.52 -2.91 -4.01
C PHE A 148 -3.89 -2.31 -3.70
N ASN A 149 -4.54 -1.70 -4.69
CA ASN A 149 -5.86 -1.09 -4.53
C ASN A 149 -6.95 -2.10 -4.18
N LYS A 150 -6.90 -3.31 -4.74
CA LYS A 150 -7.82 -4.40 -4.42
C LYS A 150 -7.73 -4.77 -2.94
N ILE A 151 -6.53 -4.90 -2.39
CA ILE A 151 -6.34 -5.23 -0.96
C ILE A 151 -6.78 -4.07 -0.08
N VAL A 152 -6.33 -2.85 -0.38
CA VAL A 152 -6.77 -1.63 0.33
C VAL A 152 -8.29 -1.54 0.37
N ASN A 153 -8.96 -1.73 -0.77
CA ASN A 153 -10.42 -1.68 -0.84
C ASN A 153 -11.09 -2.76 0.01
N LYS A 154 -10.55 -4.00 0.05
CA LYS A 154 -11.07 -5.05 0.94
C LYS A 154 -11.02 -4.63 2.41
N ILE A 155 -9.97 -3.94 2.84
CA ILE A 155 -9.80 -3.45 4.21
C ILE A 155 -10.79 -2.32 4.49
N VAL A 156 -10.86 -1.32 3.59
CA VAL A 156 -11.74 -0.15 3.71
C VAL A 156 -13.20 -0.56 3.86
N ILE A 157 -13.69 -1.51 3.05
CA ILE A 157 -15.09 -1.98 3.14
C ILE A 157 -15.30 -3.04 4.23
N GLY A 158 -14.26 -3.39 5.00
CA GLY A 158 -14.33 -4.37 6.08
C GLY A 158 -14.49 -5.82 5.65
N LYS A 159 -14.18 -6.16 4.39
CA LYS A 159 -14.08 -7.55 3.89
C LYS A 159 -12.77 -8.24 4.30
N LYS A 160 -11.74 -7.47 4.67
CA LYS A 160 -10.50 -7.95 5.25
C LYS A 160 -10.26 -7.24 6.58
N SER A 161 -10.08 -8.01 7.63
CA SER A 161 -9.72 -7.51 8.96
C SER A 161 -8.23 -7.21 9.05
N ILE A 162 -7.89 -6.46 10.10
CA ILE A 162 -6.54 -6.29 10.57
C ILE A 162 -6.39 -7.15 11.83
N ASN A 163 -5.23 -7.78 11.97
CA ASN A 163 -4.90 -8.54 13.17
C ASN A 163 -4.11 -7.64 14.13
N PHE A 164 -4.31 -7.83 15.42
CA PHE A 164 -3.56 -7.22 16.50
C PHE A 164 -2.88 -8.34 17.25
N SER A 165 -1.56 -8.39 17.25
CA SER A 165 -0.78 -9.40 17.96
C SER A 165 0.20 -8.76 18.93
N ILE A 166 0.47 -9.44 20.05
CA ILE A 166 1.50 -8.99 20.99
C ILE A 166 2.87 -9.06 20.31
N VAL A 167 3.63 -7.97 20.38
CA VAL A 167 5.02 -7.88 19.90
C VAL A 167 5.89 -7.19 20.94
N GLY A 168 7.22 -7.34 20.81
CA GLY A 168 8.24 -6.69 21.63
C GLY A 168 8.56 -7.47 22.90
N CYS A 169 9.86 -7.66 23.19
CA CYS A 169 10.33 -8.44 24.33
C CYS A 169 10.20 -7.67 25.66
N ASP A 170 10.62 -6.40 25.68
CA ASP A 170 10.74 -5.62 26.92
C ASP A 170 9.48 -4.84 27.29
N TYR A 171 8.74 -4.37 26.27
CA TYR A 171 7.52 -3.57 26.42
C TYR A 171 6.42 -4.14 25.50
N PRO A 172 5.83 -5.28 25.88
CA PRO A 172 4.86 -5.95 25.04
C PRO A 172 3.63 -5.08 24.84
N HIS A 173 3.19 -4.97 23.58
CA HIS A 173 1.98 -4.26 23.21
C HIS A 173 1.36 -4.90 21.96
N TYR A 174 0.08 -4.61 21.69
CA TYR A 174 -0.54 -5.03 20.44
C TYR A 174 -0.03 -4.18 19.28
N HIS A 175 0.38 -4.84 18.21
CA HIS A 175 0.75 -4.23 16.95
C HIS A 175 -0.23 -4.65 15.86
N ALA A 176 -0.71 -3.67 15.08
CA ALA A 176 -1.66 -3.90 14.00
C ALA A 176 -0.92 -4.33 12.73
N TRP A 177 -1.34 -5.41 12.11
CA TRP A 177 -0.83 -5.88 10.82
C TRP A 177 -1.92 -6.57 10.01
N ILE A 178 -1.60 -6.91 8.76
CA ILE A 178 -2.51 -7.60 7.86
C ILE A 178 -1.85 -8.91 7.43
N ASP A 179 -2.56 -10.02 7.65
CA ASP A 179 -2.17 -11.31 7.10
C ASP A 179 -2.56 -11.43 5.62
N ASP A 180 -1.82 -12.22 4.85
CA ASP A 180 -2.10 -12.55 3.44
C ASP A 180 -2.29 -11.32 2.53
N THR A 181 -1.18 -10.71 2.13
CA THR A 181 -1.12 -9.54 1.27
C THR A 181 -1.05 -9.88 -0.23
N GLU A 182 -1.43 -11.11 -0.63
CA GLU A 182 -1.34 -11.60 -2.02
C GLU A 182 0.05 -11.35 -2.66
N GLY A 183 1.12 -11.37 -1.85
CA GLY A 183 2.51 -11.18 -2.27
C GLY A 183 3.06 -9.75 -2.19
N LEU A 184 2.30 -8.77 -1.68
CA LEU A 184 2.80 -7.42 -1.39
C LEU A 184 3.57 -7.41 -0.07
N LYS A 185 4.78 -6.84 -0.04
CA LYS A 185 5.62 -6.89 1.16
C LYS A 185 5.39 -5.69 2.08
N ASN A 186 5.03 -4.54 1.50
CA ASN A 186 4.89 -3.29 2.23
C ASN A 186 3.52 -3.16 2.91
N VAL A 187 3.31 -3.94 3.98
CA VAL A 187 2.07 -3.94 4.79
C VAL A 187 1.75 -2.54 5.30
N GLN A 188 2.76 -1.78 5.72
CA GLN A 188 2.59 -0.43 6.23
C GLN A 188 1.95 0.49 5.17
N ALA A 189 2.43 0.48 3.94
CA ALA A 189 1.86 1.29 2.87
C ALA A 189 0.39 0.95 2.59
N ILE A 190 0.02 -0.34 2.67
CA ILE A 190 -1.37 -0.81 2.50
C ILE A 190 -2.26 -0.23 3.61
N MET A 191 -1.80 -0.33 4.86
CA MET A 191 -2.52 0.17 6.02
C MET A 191 -2.67 1.69 6.00
N GLU A 192 -1.59 2.42 5.67
CA GLU A 192 -1.60 3.88 5.54
C GLU A 192 -2.62 4.33 4.49
N GLU A 193 -2.61 3.74 3.30
CA GLU A 193 -3.58 4.08 2.26
C GLU A 193 -5.02 3.76 2.68
N ALA A 194 -5.25 2.63 3.36
CA ALA A 194 -6.56 2.27 3.86
C ALA A 194 -7.07 3.27 4.90
N ILE A 195 -6.20 3.73 5.81
CA ILE A 195 -6.52 4.79 6.79
C ILE A 195 -6.88 6.08 6.05
N LYS A 196 -6.04 6.53 5.11
CA LYS A 196 -6.29 7.76 4.33
C LYS A 196 -7.65 7.73 3.63
N ARG A 197 -8.02 6.60 3.02
CA ARG A 197 -9.33 6.43 2.36
C ARG A 197 -10.51 6.48 3.32
N LEU A 198 -10.33 5.99 4.54
CA LEU A 198 -11.38 6.00 5.55
C LEU A 198 -11.52 7.37 6.22
N THR A 199 -10.42 8.07 6.48
CA THR A 199 -10.42 9.30 7.30
C THR A 199 -10.41 10.59 6.47
N GLY A 200 -9.96 10.52 5.21
CA GLY A 200 -9.69 11.68 4.36
C GLY A 200 -8.34 12.37 4.66
N GLU A 201 -7.52 11.81 5.54
CA GLU A 201 -6.20 12.37 5.84
C GLU A 201 -5.25 12.25 4.63
N THR A 202 -4.41 13.26 4.42
CA THR A 202 -3.46 13.31 3.31
C THR A 202 -2.11 12.67 3.66
N TYR A 203 -1.78 12.61 4.95
CA TYR A 203 -0.50 12.12 5.45
C TYR A 203 -0.69 11.26 6.71
N ILE A 204 -0.11 10.06 6.69
CA ILE A 204 -0.01 9.14 7.82
C ILE A 204 1.46 8.77 7.90
N SER A 205 2.13 9.06 9.02
CA SER A 205 3.55 8.78 9.20
C SER A 205 3.84 7.31 9.50
N ASN A 206 2.98 6.70 10.32
CA ASN A 206 3.07 5.31 10.73
C ASN A 206 1.65 4.81 11.04
N SER A 207 1.18 3.82 10.28
CA SER A 207 -0.17 3.29 10.46
C SER A 207 -0.41 2.63 11.83
N CYS A 208 0.61 2.02 12.41
CA CYS A 208 0.51 1.30 13.67
C CYS A 208 0.40 2.29 14.84
N ASP A 209 1.24 3.33 14.83
CA ASP A 209 1.13 4.43 15.80
C ASP A 209 -0.23 5.11 15.69
N TYR A 210 -0.66 5.40 14.46
CA TYR A 210 -1.97 6.02 14.21
C TYR A 210 -3.09 5.21 14.86
N ILE A 211 -3.14 3.90 14.58
CA ILE A 211 -4.16 3.02 15.14
C ILE A 211 -4.04 2.94 16.66
N TYR A 212 -2.83 2.75 17.18
CA TYR A 212 -2.55 2.68 18.61
C TYR A 212 -3.12 3.91 19.35
N TYR A 213 -2.88 5.13 18.85
CA TYR A 213 -3.39 6.35 19.48
C TYR A 213 -4.93 6.48 19.44
N LYS A 214 -5.59 5.84 18.46
CA LYS A 214 -7.06 5.83 18.35
C LYS A 214 -7.70 4.82 19.30
N ILE A 215 -7.13 3.61 19.40
CA ILE A 215 -7.71 2.53 20.22
C ILE A 215 -7.24 2.57 21.67
N LYS A 216 -5.96 2.88 21.92
CA LYS A 216 -5.28 2.79 23.22
C LYS A 216 -5.53 1.45 23.94
N GLN A 217 -5.57 0.37 23.18
CA GLN A 217 -5.83 -0.97 23.70
C GLN A 217 -4.58 -1.50 24.41
N SER A 218 -4.67 -1.68 25.72
CA SER A 218 -3.66 -2.39 26.50
C SER A 218 -3.81 -3.90 26.34
N ILE A 219 -2.72 -4.64 26.59
CA ILE A 219 -2.77 -6.10 26.75
C ILE A 219 -3.72 -6.43 27.88
N SER A 220 -4.69 -7.30 27.60
CA SER A 220 -5.73 -7.64 28.54
C SER A 220 -6.33 -9.02 28.21
N ASN A 221 -7.16 -9.50 29.12
CA ASN A 221 -8.04 -10.63 28.85
C ASN A 221 -9.25 -10.17 28.03
N LYS A 222 -10.11 -11.12 27.64
CA LYS A 222 -11.31 -10.86 26.84
C LYS A 222 -12.18 -9.69 27.35
N ASN A 223 -12.28 -9.50 28.66
CA ASN A 223 -13.14 -8.46 29.25
C ASN A 223 -12.55 -7.05 29.13
N GLY A 224 -11.23 -6.94 28.96
CA GLY A 224 -10.54 -5.67 28.79
C GLY A 224 -10.28 -5.31 27.33
N LEU A 225 -10.75 -6.11 26.37
CA LEU A 225 -10.62 -5.82 24.94
C LEU A 225 -11.77 -4.96 24.42
N ASN A 226 -11.50 -4.27 23.32
CA ASN A 226 -12.50 -3.59 22.52
C ASN A 226 -13.67 -4.54 22.16
N ASP A 227 -14.91 -4.06 22.25
CA ASP A 227 -16.13 -4.84 22.02
C ASP A 227 -16.27 -5.34 20.57
N LYS A 228 -15.54 -4.73 19.63
CA LYS A 228 -15.47 -5.14 18.22
C LYS A 228 -14.37 -6.16 17.94
N ALA A 229 -13.56 -6.54 18.93
CA ALA A 229 -12.55 -7.57 18.76
C ALA A 229 -13.20 -8.95 18.53
N PHE A 230 -12.68 -9.71 17.56
CA PHE A 230 -13.11 -11.07 17.27
C PHE A 230 -11.91 -11.96 16.95
N ASN A 231 -12.11 -13.26 16.70
CA ASN A 231 -11.03 -14.23 16.44
C ASN A 231 -9.90 -14.18 17.49
N LEU A 232 -10.27 -14.15 18.77
CA LEU A 232 -9.32 -14.11 19.88
C LEU A 232 -8.44 -15.38 19.88
N LYS A 233 -7.13 -15.20 20.03
CA LYS A 233 -6.15 -16.29 20.17
C LYS A 233 -5.43 -16.20 21.51
N TYR A 234 -5.02 -17.36 22.01
CA TYR A 234 -4.32 -17.56 23.27
C TYR A 234 -3.12 -18.45 23.00
N ASP A 235 -2.01 -17.82 22.63
CA ASP A 235 -0.76 -18.50 22.30
C ASP A 235 0.02 -18.77 23.59
N LYS A 236 0.17 -20.05 23.93
CA LYS A 236 0.83 -20.48 25.17
C LYS A 236 2.30 -20.11 25.22
N GLU A 237 3.00 -20.12 24.07
CA GLU A 237 4.42 -19.81 24.03
C GLU A 237 4.63 -18.32 24.28
N ILE A 238 3.84 -17.46 23.64
CA ILE A 238 3.85 -16.01 23.87
C ILE A 238 3.49 -15.68 25.33
N GLN A 239 2.44 -16.32 25.86
CA GLN A 239 2.03 -16.12 27.26
C GLN A 239 3.14 -16.52 28.23
N GLN A 240 3.76 -17.68 28.03
CA GLN A 240 4.87 -18.14 28.87
C GLN A 240 6.09 -17.23 28.76
N TYR A 241 6.45 -16.83 27.55
CA TYR A 241 7.60 -15.96 27.29
C TYR A 241 7.47 -14.61 28.02
N HIS A 242 6.29 -14.00 27.99
CA HIS A 242 6.01 -12.74 28.69
C HIS A 242 5.47 -12.91 30.12
N GLN A 243 5.39 -14.13 30.63
CA GLN A 243 4.85 -14.46 31.96
C GLN A 243 3.41 -13.94 32.17
N PHE A 244 2.62 -13.93 31.10
CA PHE A 244 1.21 -13.59 31.15
C PHE A 244 0.37 -14.77 31.66
N SER A 245 -0.75 -14.45 32.31
CA SER A 245 -1.76 -15.45 32.65
C SER A 245 -2.40 -16.03 31.40
N SER A 246 -2.91 -17.27 31.50
CA SER A 246 -3.46 -18.00 30.35
C SER A 246 -4.72 -17.39 29.75
N ASP A 247 -5.38 -16.48 30.48
CA ASP A 247 -6.57 -15.73 30.03
C ASP A 247 -6.22 -14.45 29.26
N ILE A 248 -4.94 -14.09 29.14
CA ILE A 248 -4.51 -12.96 28.31
C ILE A 248 -4.62 -13.31 26.83
N VAL A 249 -5.27 -12.44 26.07
CA VAL A 249 -5.41 -12.61 24.63
C VAL A 249 -4.10 -12.24 23.94
N THR A 250 -3.52 -13.13 23.14
CA THR A 250 -2.25 -12.87 22.46
C THR A 250 -2.43 -12.26 21.08
N SER A 251 -3.56 -12.50 20.44
CA SER A 251 -3.96 -11.77 19.24
C SER A 251 -5.47 -11.74 19.05
N PHE A 252 -5.96 -10.77 18.29
CA PHE A 252 -7.36 -10.70 17.88
C PHE A 252 -7.48 -9.96 16.54
N ASP A 253 -8.60 -10.15 15.86
CA ASP A 253 -8.93 -9.43 14.65
C ASP A 253 -9.91 -8.28 14.93
N MET A 254 -9.83 -7.23 14.13
CA MET A 254 -10.80 -6.14 14.11
C MET A 254 -10.94 -5.62 12.68
N LYS A 255 -12.07 -4.98 12.34
CA LYS A 255 -12.14 -4.19 11.11
C LYS A 255 -11.41 -2.87 11.34
N LEU A 256 -10.67 -2.39 10.33
CA LEU A 256 -9.94 -1.13 10.44
C LEU A 256 -10.87 0.05 10.78
N ALA A 257 -12.06 0.11 10.18
CA ALA A 257 -13.05 1.16 10.45
C ALA A 257 -13.50 1.21 11.92
N ASP A 258 -13.58 0.06 12.58
CA ASP A 258 -13.92 -0.04 14.01
C ASP A 258 -12.74 0.44 14.88
N ALA A 259 -11.51 0.05 14.52
CA ALA A 259 -10.30 0.46 15.24
C ALA A 259 -10.08 1.98 15.19
N ILE A 260 -10.30 2.61 14.04
CA ILE A 260 -10.16 4.08 13.91
C ILE A 260 -11.42 4.84 14.38
N LYS A 261 -12.43 4.14 14.90
CA LYS A 261 -13.72 4.69 15.34
C LYS A 261 -14.38 5.56 14.27
N LEU A 262 -14.39 5.09 13.03
CA LEU A 262 -14.81 5.90 11.87
C LEU A 262 -16.23 6.45 12.05
N ASN A 263 -17.16 5.66 12.57
CA ASN A 263 -18.54 6.11 12.78
C ASN A 263 -18.62 7.26 13.80
N GLU A 264 -17.82 7.21 14.87
CA GLU A 264 -17.73 8.31 15.84
C GLU A 264 -17.06 9.55 15.23
N TYR A 265 -16.03 9.34 14.39
CA TYR A 265 -15.37 10.42 13.67
C TYR A 265 -16.32 11.11 12.70
N LEU A 266 -17.02 10.36 11.84
CA LEU A 266 -18.01 10.89 10.90
C LEU A 266 -19.18 11.57 11.64
N ALA A 267 -19.63 11.02 12.77
CA ALA A 267 -20.64 11.66 13.60
C ALA A 267 -20.15 12.99 14.19
N LYS A 268 -18.88 13.06 14.64
CA LYS A 268 -18.27 14.31 15.13
C LYS A 268 -18.10 15.33 14.01
N GLU A 269 -17.65 14.93 12.83
CA GLU A 269 -17.50 15.83 11.68
C GLU A 269 -18.86 16.34 11.21
N LYS A 270 -19.86 15.47 11.09
CA LYS A 270 -21.24 15.88 10.75
C LYS A 270 -21.79 16.86 11.78
N LEU A 271 -21.58 16.60 13.07
CA LEU A 271 -21.99 17.51 14.14
C LEU A 271 -21.25 18.87 14.05
N LYS A 272 -19.96 18.88 13.70
CA LYS A 272 -19.21 20.12 13.49
C LYS A 272 -19.74 20.90 12.28
N GLU A 273 -20.06 20.21 11.19
CA GLU A 273 -20.65 20.82 10.00
C GLU A 273 -22.06 21.37 10.27
N GLU A 274 -22.90 20.63 11.00
CA GLU A 274 -24.22 21.09 11.43
C GLU A 274 -24.10 22.32 12.33
N LYS A 275 -23.25 22.28 13.36
CA LYS A 275 -22.96 23.46 14.20
C LYS A 275 -22.45 24.65 13.38
N ARG A 276 -21.56 24.40 12.40
CA ARG A 276 -21.05 25.45 11.50
C ARG A 276 -22.20 26.04 10.68
N LYS A 277 -23.07 25.22 10.09
CA LYS A 277 -24.26 25.68 9.35
C LYS A 277 -25.20 26.48 10.23
N ASP A 278 -25.44 26.05 11.47
CA ASP A 278 -26.29 26.77 12.43
C ASP A 278 -25.70 28.14 12.78
N ILE A 279 -24.38 28.25 12.95
CA ILE A 279 -23.68 29.53 13.18
C ILE A 279 -23.86 30.47 11.96
N PHE A 280 -23.75 29.95 10.74
CA PHE A 280 -24.00 30.74 9.52
C PHE A 280 -25.47 31.15 9.36
N LEU A 281 -26.41 30.26 9.68
CA LEU A 281 -27.83 30.58 9.69
C LEU A 281 -28.12 31.70 10.69
N LYS A 282 -27.58 31.59 11.91
CA LYS A 282 -27.70 32.63 12.93
C LYS A 282 -27.11 33.95 12.47
N ALA A 283 -25.92 33.96 11.86
CA ALA A 283 -25.31 35.19 11.33
C ALA A 283 -26.21 35.84 10.27
N LYS A 284 -26.81 35.04 9.40
CA LYS A 284 -27.74 35.51 8.36
C LYS A 284 -29.05 36.05 8.94
N GLU A 285 -29.59 35.38 9.97
CA GLU A 285 -30.83 35.78 10.65
C GLU A 285 -30.66 37.05 11.49
N THR A 286 -29.57 37.18 12.23
CA THR A 286 -29.32 38.34 13.10
C THR A 286 -28.73 39.53 12.34
N GLY A 287 -28.12 39.31 11.18
CA GLY A 287 -27.35 40.34 10.48
C GLY A 287 -26.02 40.68 11.16
N GLU A 288 -25.62 39.92 12.18
CA GLU A 288 -24.39 40.13 12.96
C GLU A 288 -23.40 38.98 12.75
N LYS A 289 -22.10 39.30 12.70
CA LYS A 289 -21.03 38.30 12.63
C LYS A 289 -21.09 37.36 13.84
N GLN A 290 -20.93 36.05 13.62
CA GLN A 290 -20.91 35.04 14.69
C GLN A 290 -19.53 34.39 14.77
N ILE A 291 -19.05 34.09 15.98
CA ILE A 291 -17.74 33.45 16.17
C ILE A 291 -17.83 31.97 15.76
N LEU A 292 -16.95 31.56 14.85
CA LEU A 292 -16.84 30.18 14.34
C LEU A 292 -15.72 29.42 15.04
N LYS A 293 -14.56 30.07 15.25
CA LYS A 293 -13.41 29.47 15.93
C LYS A 293 -12.52 30.55 16.55
N THR A 294 -11.91 30.26 17.68
CA THR A 294 -10.82 31.05 18.28
C THR A 294 -9.56 30.19 18.42
N TRP A 295 -8.40 30.77 18.18
CA TRP A 295 -7.10 30.13 18.42
C TRP A 295 -6.02 31.19 18.65
N SER A 296 -4.82 30.77 19.03
CA SER A 296 -3.68 31.66 19.25
C SER A 296 -2.51 31.29 18.34
N GLU A 297 -1.80 32.28 17.82
CA GLU A 297 -0.58 32.11 17.00
C GLU A 297 0.50 33.08 17.49
N PRO A 298 1.79 32.85 17.16
CA PRO A 298 2.84 33.83 17.44
C PRO A 298 2.50 35.20 16.85
N CYS A 299 2.89 36.26 17.58
CA CYS A 299 2.72 37.63 17.12
C CYS A 299 3.37 37.83 15.74
N ASN A 300 2.64 38.46 14.82
CA ASN A 300 3.13 38.73 13.47
C ASN A 300 3.64 40.17 13.26
N ASP A 301 3.53 41.04 14.27
CA ASP A 301 4.04 42.41 14.21
C ASP A 301 5.36 42.54 15.01
N PRO A 302 6.50 42.82 14.34
CA PRO A 302 7.79 42.96 15.01
C PRO A 302 7.92 44.22 15.87
N ASN A 303 6.97 45.16 15.79
CA ASN A 303 6.97 46.40 16.58
C ASN A 303 6.11 46.28 17.85
N GLU A 304 5.36 45.19 17.99
CA GLU A 304 4.50 44.94 19.13
C GLU A 304 5.22 44.11 20.20
N SER A 305 5.01 44.45 21.47
CA SER A 305 5.68 43.78 22.60
C SER A 305 5.02 42.46 23.03
N CYS A 306 4.00 41.99 22.30
CA CYS A 306 3.28 40.76 22.62
C CYS A 306 3.92 39.54 21.96
N ASP A 307 3.94 38.42 22.69
CA ASP A 307 4.50 37.16 22.17
C ASP A 307 3.47 36.35 21.35
N VAL A 308 2.17 36.60 21.56
CA VAL A 308 1.07 35.79 21.03
C VAL A 308 -0.10 36.68 20.62
N ASP A 309 -0.75 36.35 19.50
CA ASP A 309 -1.99 36.97 19.07
C ASP A 309 -3.16 36.03 19.24
N ASN A 310 -4.32 36.57 19.62
CA ASN A 310 -5.60 35.86 19.58
C ASN A 310 -6.26 36.08 18.23
N ILE A 311 -6.60 34.99 17.55
CA ILE A 311 -7.24 35.01 16.24
C ILE A 311 -8.67 34.49 16.39
N VAL A 312 -9.59 35.22 15.80
CA VAL A 312 -11.02 34.88 15.77
C VAL A 312 -11.47 34.77 14.33
N LEU A 313 -12.00 33.61 13.96
CA LEU A 313 -12.67 33.38 12.69
C LEU A 313 -14.17 33.58 12.90
N TYR A 314 -14.75 34.49 12.14
CA TYR A 314 -16.16 34.82 12.13
C TYR A 314 -16.87 34.25 10.90
N ALA A 315 -18.12 33.82 11.10
CA ALA A 315 -19.11 33.61 10.06
C ALA A 315 -19.87 34.92 9.82
N MET A 316 -19.83 35.41 8.60
CA MET A 316 -20.44 36.68 8.21
C MET A 316 -21.90 36.46 7.72
N PRO A 317 -22.80 37.44 7.89
CA PRO A 317 -24.20 37.34 7.44
C PRO A 317 -24.38 37.11 5.93
N ASN A 318 -23.39 37.55 5.13
CA ASN A 318 -23.34 37.34 3.68
C ASN A 318 -22.90 35.91 3.29
N GLY A 319 -22.57 35.05 4.26
CA GLY A 319 -22.10 33.68 4.05
C GLY A 319 -20.58 33.53 3.90
N GLU A 320 -19.82 34.63 4.03
CA GLU A 320 -18.35 34.60 3.96
C GLU A 320 -17.71 34.31 5.33
N GLU A 321 -16.43 33.96 5.31
CA GLU A 321 -15.60 33.82 6.51
C GLU A 321 -14.66 35.02 6.63
N GLN A 322 -14.57 35.60 7.83
CA GLN A 322 -13.66 36.72 8.13
C GLN A 322 -12.76 36.38 9.32
N ILE A 323 -11.45 36.58 9.15
CA ILE A 323 -10.47 36.41 10.24
C ILE A 323 -10.13 37.78 10.80
N GLU A 324 -10.17 37.92 12.12
CA GLU A 324 -9.65 39.08 12.85
C GLU A 324 -8.58 38.62 13.84
N ARG A 325 -7.48 39.39 13.93
CA ARG A 325 -6.34 39.13 14.81
C ARG A 325 -6.26 40.24 15.86
N TYR A 326 -6.05 39.85 17.11
CA TYR A 326 -6.00 40.74 18.27
C TYR A 326 -4.69 40.49 19.04
N HIS A 327 -3.83 41.49 19.11
CA HIS A 327 -2.61 41.45 19.92
C HIS A 327 -2.96 41.39 21.41
N THR A 328 -2.28 40.53 22.18
CA THR A 328 -2.45 40.45 23.64
C THR A 328 -1.45 41.37 24.32
N TRP A 329 -1.93 42.53 24.76
CA TRP A 329 -1.14 43.56 25.45
C TRP A 329 -0.94 43.28 26.94
#